data_AF-A0A357A983-F1
#
_entry.id   AF-A0A357A983-F1
#
_cell.length_a   1.000
_cell.length_b   1.000
_cell.length_c   1.000
_cell.angle_alpha   90.00
_cell.angle_beta   90.00
_cell.angle_gamma   90.00
#
_symmetry.space_group_name_H-M   'P 1'
#
loop_
_entity.id
_entity.type
_entity.pdbx_description
1 polymer ?
#
loop_
_entity_poly.entity_id
_entity_poly.type
_entity_poly.pdbx_seq_one_letter_code
_entity_poly.pdbx_strand_id
1 'polypeptide(L)'
;MSLIDNTTAQWTANTPFGNNNHYLNNNFSTAGNPLAGAIDGGPVEYNASNGTVVNSYSNGADGAKSALEFGSYIFFAGDNTQGIRRIDNDWASNLTTYQATVEQTESITTDGTSIYGNDDVTRDQIIKWSVTNNPTSFSLTQQWAEDVATGGRFRGISYFDHGSGDDYIYASDGGNTTGDNIFAFDADTGAATAVSFNGTAITVPGTDLVYQAIVHEVGGRKLLMAATTSELHVWDMLSPTTTISATPTETYTIAAGTNQLFNNIGGALGGQFLGASARGSQLFLGNGSQVLAYELAATPLSTEVTNTNDSGEGSLRQALIHAAANPGADTITFTGTTFTNATPDTITLASELTYFSNAGNDVTIQAPGNASLTVSGNNASRVFNFNSASEITIDGLAIADGSVMGRGGGIFNESTGTVNITNSTLSSNSTIGAGDGGGISNN
;
A
#
# COMPACT_ATOMS: atom_id res chain seq x y z
N MET A 1 -0.38 -3.19 15.35
CA MET A 1 1.06 -3.20 15.61
C MET A 1 1.69 -2.40 14.48
N SER A 2 2.66 -1.52 14.73
CA SER A 2 3.25 -0.68 13.67
C SER A 2 3.94 -1.55 12.62
N LEU A 3 3.68 -1.33 11.32
CA LEU A 3 4.41 -1.92 10.20
C LEU A 3 5.91 -1.66 10.29
N ILE A 4 6.32 -0.54 10.86
CA ILE A 4 7.72 -0.19 11.07
C ILE A 4 7.92 -0.12 12.59
N ASP A 5 8.43 -1.21 13.16
CA ASP A 5 8.65 -1.37 14.62
C ASP A 5 9.80 -0.50 15.13
N ASN A 6 10.77 -0.23 14.26
CA ASN A 6 11.87 0.69 14.54
C ASN A 6 11.87 1.85 13.55
N THR A 7 11.43 2.99 14.04
CA THR A 7 11.42 4.27 13.33
C THR A 7 12.83 4.79 13.04
N THR A 8 13.89 4.15 13.53
CA THR A 8 15.28 4.45 13.18
C THR A 8 15.73 3.58 12.02
N ALA A 9 16.28 4.20 10.97
CA ALA A 9 16.84 3.47 9.84
C ALA A 9 17.97 2.51 10.27
N GLN A 10 17.94 1.27 9.78
CA GLN A 10 19.02 0.29 9.93
C GLN A 10 20.34 0.82 9.36
N TRP A 11 20.24 1.50 8.21
CA TRP A 11 21.33 2.23 7.60
C TRP A 11 20.80 3.38 6.74
N THR A 12 21.67 4.37 6.51
CA THR A 12 21.45 5.50 5.60
C THR A 12 22.64 5.59 4.66
N ALA A 13 22.39 5.65 3.36
CA ALA A 13 23.40 5.79 2.32
C ALA A 13 23.20 7.13 1.59
N ASN A 14 24.29 7.84 1.32
CA ASN A 14 24.25 9.01 0.44
C ASN A 14 24.53 8.60 -0.99
N THR A 15 24.05 9.42 -1.91
CA THR A 15 24.44 9.39 -3.31
C THR A 15 25.96 9.34 -3.51
N PRO A 16 26.46 8.43 -4.38
CA PRO A 16 27.84 8.48 -4.83
C PRO A 16 28.08 9.64 -5.81
N PHE A 17 27.03 10.33 -6.24
CA PHE A 17 27.06 11.43 -7.19
C PHE A 17 26.87 12.78 -6.46
N GLY A 18 26.76 13.89 -7.19
CA GLY A 18 26.54 15.22 -6.60
C GLY A 18 25.25 15.34 -5.77
N ASN A 19 24.97 16.53 -5.25
CA ASN A 19 23.94 16.80 -4.22
C ASN A 19 22.48 16.75 -4.74
N ASN A 20 22.07 15.63 -5.32
CA ASN A 20 20.87 15.49 -6.13
C ASN A 20 19.99 14.29 -5.75
N ASN A 21 18.76 14.26 -6.29
CA ASN A 21 17.69 13.34 -5.91
C ASN A 21 17.94 11.87 -6.32
N HIS A 22 17.60 10.94 -5.43
CA HIS A 22 17.52 9.49 -5.64
C HIS A 22 16.11 9.03 -5.80
N TYR A 23 15.95 8.09 -6.72
CA TYR A 23 14.65 7.56 -7.10
C TYR A 23 14.65 6.05 -6.96
N LEU A 24 13.64 5.53 -6.26
CA LEU A 24 13.40 4.11 -6.10
C LEU A 24 12.16 3.71 -6.91
N ASN A 25 12.19 2.51 -7.49
CA ASN A 25 11.10 1.99 -8.34
C ASN A 25 10.73 0.53 -8.03
N ASN A 26 11.01 0.09 -6.79
CA ASN A 26 10.83 -1.30 -6.34
C ASN A 26 11.59 -2.35 -7.17
N ASN A 27 12.76 -1.97 -7.71
CA ASN A 27 13.59 -2.87 -8.51
C ASN A 27 14.81 -3.31 -7.71
N PHE A 28 15.20 -4.57 -7.89
CA PHE A 28 16.32 -5.19 -7.19
C PHE A 28 17.24 -5.88 -8.17
N SER A 29 18.52 -5.93 -7.84
CA SER A 29 19.46 -6.78 -8.56
C SER A 29 19.18 -8.27 -8.30
N THR A 30 19.78 -9.15 -9.09
CA THR A 30 19.77 -10.60 -8.85
C THR A 30 20.39 -10.98 -7.51
N ALA A 31 21.35 -10.18 -7.02
CA ALA A 31 21.91 -10.31 -5.67
C ALA A 31 20.93 -9.83 -4.58
N GLY A 32 19.87 -9.14 -4.97
CA GLY A 32 18.82 -8.71 -4.07
C GLY A 32 18.97 -7.32 -3.48
N ASN A 33 19.86 -6.53 -4.06
CA ASN A 33 20.15 -5.17 -3.62
C ASN A 33 19.21 -4.17 -4.28
N PRO A 34 18.69 -3.16 -3.56
CA PRO A 34 17.87 -2.13 -4.16
C PRO A 34 18.65 -1.35 -5.23
N LEU A 35 17.99 -1.16 -6.38
CA LEU A 35 18.48 -0.35 -7.49
C LEU A 35 17.79 1.02 -7.45
N ALA A 36 18.59 2.07 -7.58
CA ALA A 36 18.13 3.46 -7.61
C ALA A 36 18.62 4.19 -8.85
N GLY A 37 17.88 5.21 -9.28
CA GLY A 37 18.34 6.23 -10.22
C GLY A 37 18.77 7.51 -9.50
N ALA A 38 19.73 8.25 -10.04
CA ALA A 38 20.11 9.59 -9.56
C ALA A 38 20.15 10.62 -10.71
N ILE A 39 19.59 11.84 -10.57
CA ILE A 39 19.54 12.80 -11.71
C ILE A 39 20.91 13.32 -12.19
N ASP A 40 21.89 13.50 -11.29
CA ASP A 40 23.23 13.99 -11.63
C ASP A 40 24.24 12.85 -11.92
N GLY A 41 23.75 11.62 -11.95
CA GLY A 41 24.53 10.44 -12.27
C GLY A 41 23.64 9.41 -12.93
N GLY A 42 23.97 8.13 -12.86
CA GLY A 42 23.15 7.09 -13.48
C GLY A 42 22.56 6.12 -12.44
N PRO A 43 22.43 4.84 -12.80
CA PRO A 43 21.97 3.82 -11.88
C PRO A 43 22.98 3.62 -10.73
N VAL A 44 22.46 3.25 -9.56
CA VAL A 44 23.22 2.87 -8.37
C VAL A 44 22.62 1.62 -7.74
N GLU A 45 23.47 0.70 -7.32
CA GLU A 45 23.11 -0.47 -6.51
C GLU A 45 23.64 -0.29 -5.08
N TYR A 46 22.74 -0.38 -4.09
CA TYR A 46 23.11 -0.32 -2.67
C TYR A 46 23.04 -1.69 -2.04
N ASN A 47 24.05 -2.07 -1.26
CA ASN A 47 24.02 -3.33 -0.52
C ASN A 47 22.86 -3.29 0.49
N ALA A 48 21.90 -4.20 0.35
CA ALA A 48 20.69 -4.23 1.18
C ALA A 48 20.98 -4.33 2.70
N SER A 49 22.12 -4.91 3.09
CA SER A 49 22.46 -5.14 4.50
C SER A 49 23.09 -3.94 5.21
N ASN A 50 23.75 -3.03 4.48
CA ASN A 50 24.57 -1.99 5.10
C ASN A 50 24.63 -0.65 4.34
N GLY A 51 23.94 -0.52 3.20
CA GLY A 51 23.88 0.70 2.41
C GLY A 51 25.15 1.07 1.65
N THR A 52 26.21 0.26 1.66
CA THR A 52 27.39 0.57 0.86
C THR A 52 27.06 0.45 -0.63
N VAL A 53 27.51 1.41 -1.43
CA VAL A 53 27.40 1.32 -2.90
C VAL A 53 28.18 0.10 -3.38
N VAL A 54 27.46 -0.83 -4.00
CA VAL A 54 28.04 -2.04 -4.60
C VAL A 54 28.53 -1.69 -6.00
N ASN A 55 27.65 -1.09 -6.80
CA ASN A 55 27.94 -0.67 -8.15
C ASN A 55 27.29 0.69 -8.43
N SER A 56 27.90 1.46 -9.33
CA SER A 56 27.31 2.70 -9.83
C SER A 56 27.86 3.01 -11.22
N TYR A 57 27.06 3.67 -12.06
CA TYR A 57 27.49 4.12 -13.37
C TYR A 57 27.14 5.61 -13.56
N SER A 58 28.10 6.39 -14.06
CA SER A 58 27.87 7.76 -14.52
C SER A 58 28.93 8.14 -15.55
N ASN A 59 28.51 8.78 -16.63
CA ASN A 59 29.40 9.44 -17.58
C ASN A 59 29.30 10.99 -17.50
N GLY A 60 28.65 11.51 -16.45
CA GLY A 60 28.45 12.94 -16.23
C GLY A 60 27.40 13.62 -17.12
N ALA A 61 26.77 12.89 -18.05
CA ALA A 61 25.71 13.41 -18.93
C ALA A 61 24.40 12.63 -18.82
N ASP A 62 24.45 11.38 -18.34
CA ASP A 62 23.31 10.47 -18.31
C ASP A 62 22.72 10.41 -16.90
N GLY A 63 21.64 11.16 -16.68
CA GLY A 63 20.82 11.13 -15.48
C GLY A 63 19.98 9.83 -15.39
N ALA A 64 19.54 9.46 -14.19
CA ALA A 64 18.51 8.43 -14.02
C ALA A 64 17.45 8.82 -12.97
N LYS A 65 16.19 8.54 -13.26
CA LYS A 65 15.06 8.52 -12.30
C LYS A 65 14.57 7.11 -12.00
N SER A 66 15.13 6.10 -12.65
CA SER A 66 14.84 4.70 -12.37
C SER A 66 15.93 3.80 -12.92
N ALA A 67 16.09 2.63 -12.30
CA ALA A 67 17.01 1.59 -12.73
C ALA A 67 16.41 0.20 -12.47
N LEU A 68 16.72 -0.76 -13.33
CA LEU A 68 16.37 -2.17 -13.15
C LEU A 68 17.43 -3.09 -13.76
N GLU A 69 17.54 -4.31 -13.23
CA GLU A 69 18.30 -5.39 -13.86
C GLU A 69 17.35 -6.22 -14.72
N PHE A 70 17.75 -6.47 -15.97
CA PHE A 70 16.97 -7.26 -16.92
C PHE A 70 17.90 -8.17 -17.74
N GLY A 71 17.89 -9.45 -17.42
CA GLY A 71 18.84 -10.41 -17.97
C GLY A 71 20.28 -10.04 -17.59
N SER A 72 21.16 -9.89 -18.58
CA SER A 72 22.59 -9.56 -18.36
C SER A 72 22.89 -8.07 -18.37
N TYR A 73 21.89 -7.22 -18.22
CA TYR A 73 22.00 -5.77 -18.44
C TYR A 73 21.32 -4.97 -17.33
N ILE A 74 21.80 -3.74 -17.14
CA ILE A 74 21.13 -2.73 -16.32
C ILE A 74 20.47 -1.72 -17.26
N PHE A 75 19.16 -1.58 -17.12
CA PHE A 75 18.37 -0.56 -17.79
C PHE A 75 18.09 0.59 -16.85
N PHE A 76 18.05 1.80 -17.37
CA PHE A 76 17.70 2.98 -16.60
C PHE A 76 17.00 4.01 -17.49
N ALA A 77 16.13 4.80 -16.88
CA ALA A 77 15.36 5.83 -17.56
C ALA A 77 15.41 7.13 -16.75
N GLY A 78 15.10 8.25 -17.41
CA GLY A 78 14.94 9.55 -16.77
C GLY A 78 16.19 10.43 -16.77
N ASP A 79 16.27 11.29 -17.79
CA ASP A 79 17.00 12.57 -17.81
C ASP A 79 16.35 13.47 -18.88
N ASN A 80 16.87 14.69 -19.10
CA ASN A 80 16.34 15.61 -20.13
C ASN A 80 16.47 15.07 -21.57
N THR A 81 17.03 13.87 -21.75
CA THR A 81 17.18 13.13 -23.00
C THR A 81 16.36 11.84 -22.98
N GLN A 82 15.06 11.97 -22.68
CA GLN A 82 13.90 11.30 -23.29
C GLN A 82 14.09 9.86 -23.88
N GLY A 83 14.45 8.88 -23.05
CA GLY A 83 14.48 7.48 -23.48
C GLY A 83 14.94 6.48 -22.42
N ILE A 84 15.02 5.21 -22.81
CA ILE A 84 15.57 4.11 -22.01
C ILE A 84 17.01 3.86 -22.44
N ARG A 85 17.89 3.67 -21.46
CA ARG A 85 19.33 3.46 -21.61
C ARG A 85 19.70 2.10 -21.05
N ARG A 86 20.82 1.54 -21.53
CA ARG A 86 21.32 0.24 -21.08
C ARG A 86 22.84 0.18 -21.00
N ILE A 87 23.34 -0.40 -19.92
CA ILE A 87 24.74 -0.84 -19.76
C ILE A 87 24.79 -2.35 -19.53
N ASP A 88 25.98 -2.93 -19.71
CA ASP A 88 26.23 -4.32 -19.31
C ASP A 88 26.22 -4.42 -17.77
N ASN A 89 25.78 -5.56 -17.24
CA ASN A 89 25.73 -5.80 -15.79
C ASN A 89 27.14 -6.05 -15.18
N ASP A 90 28.20 -5.66 -15.88
CA ASP A 90 29.55 -5.50 -15.31
C ASP A 90 29.81 -4.08 -14.79
N TRP A 91 28.85 -3.15 -15.03
CA TRP A 91 28.89 -1.75 -14.62
C TRP A 91 30.10 -0.95 -15.14
N ALA A 92 30.88 -1.53 -16.06
CA ALA A 92 32.16 -1.01 -16.52
C ALA A 92 32.11 -0.47 -17.96
N SER A 93 31.06 -0.80 -18.73
CA SER A 93 30.90 -0.40 -20.12
C SER A 93 30.44 1.06 -20.28
N ASN A 94 31.03 1.80 -21.23
CA ASN A 94 30.39 3.00 -21.80
C ASN A 94 28.95 2.64 -22.23
N LEU A 95 28.01 3.59 -22.13
CA LEU A 95 26.61 3.42 -22.57
C LEU A 95 26.53 2.58 -23.85
N THR A 96 26.10 1.32 -23.71
CA THR A 96 26.13 0.38 -24.82
C THR A 96 25.10 0.79 -25.87
N THR A 97 23.95 1.32 -25.43
CA THR A 97 22.90 1.88 -26.30
C THR A 97 21.92 2.79 -25.58
N TYR A 98 21.29 3.65 -26.39
CA TYR A 98 20.18 4.53 -26.04
C TYR A 98 19.03 4.26 -27.01
N GLN A 99 17.83 4.05 -26.47
CA GLN A 99 16.60 4.03 -27.26
C GLN A 99 15.73 5.20 -26.82
N ALA A 100 15.61 6.20 -27.69
CA ALA A 100 14.64 7.28 -27.51
C ALA A 100 13.24 6.66 -27.43
N THR A 101 12.47 7.11 -26.45
CA THR A 101 11.04 6.83 -26.35
C THR A 101 10.32 8.13 -26.70
N VAL A 102 9.26 8.06 -27.50
CA VAL A 102 8.45 9.26 -27.78
C VAL A 102 7.70 9.72 -26.52
N GLU A 103 7.61 8.82 -25.55
CA GLU A 103 6.88 8.91 -24.29
C GLU A 103 7.69 9.58 -23.17
N GLN A 104 8.98 9.88 -23.38
CA GLN A 104 9.85 10.52 -22.36
C GLN A 104 9.86 9.78 -21.01
N THR A 105 9.92 8.45 -21.06
CA THR A 105 9.82 7.55 -19.90
C THR A 105 10.76 7.96 -18.76
N GLU A 106 10.20 8.10 -17.55
CA GLU A 106 10.94 8.52 -16.34
C GLU A 106 11.14 7.36 -15.36
N SER A 107 10.18 6.45 -15.28
CA SER A 107 10.16 5.32 -14.37
C SER A 107 9.93 4.02 -15.12
N ILE A 108 10.74 3.01 -14.79
CA ILE A 108 10.64 1.66 -15.32
C ILE A 108 10.62 0.62 -14.21
N THR A 109 9.92 -0.49 -14.47
CA THR A 109 9.93 -1.71 -13.64
C THR A 109 9.84 -2.95 -14.54
N THR A 110 9.94 -4.15 -13.98
CA THR A 110 9.99 -5.39 -14.76
C THR A 110 9.43 -6.58 -13.98
N ASP A 111 8.85 -7.51 -14.73
CA ASP A 111 8.51 -8.88 -14.28
C ASP A 111 9.64 -9.89 -14.59
N GLY A 112 10.78 -9.42 -15.10
CA GLY A 112 11.90 -10.23 -15.57
C GLY A 112 11.82 -10.69 -17.03
N THR A 113 10.69 -10.47 -17.72
CA THR A 113 10.44 -10.85 -19.12
C THR A 113 10.07 -9.67 -20.02
N SER A 114 9.46 -8.64 -19.45
CA SER A 114 9.05 -7.40 -20.10
C SER A 114 9.51 -6.20 -19.29
N ILE A 115 9.64 -5.04 -19.96
CA ILE A 115 9.85 -3.75 -19.27
C ILE A 115 8.53 -2.98 -19.34
N TYR A 116 8.15 -2.42 -18.20
CA TYR A 116 7.04 -1.50 -18.06
C TYR A 116 7.59 -0.10 -17.83
N GLY A 117 6.91 0.91 -18.34
CA GLY A 117 7.28 2.30 -18.08
C GLY A 117 6.08 3.25 -18.14
N ASN A 118 6.26 4.42 -17.52
CA ASN A 118 5.32 5.52 -17.65
C ASN A 118 5.57 6.34 -18.94
N ASP A 119 4.55 7.08 -19.35
CA ASP A 119 4.62 8.12 -20.37
C ASP A 119 4.57 9.50 -19.71
N ASP A 120 5.59 10.35 -19.88
CA ASP A 120 5.62 11.73 -19.33
C ASP A 120 5.05 12.81 -20.28
N VAL A 121 4.72 12.41 -21.52
CA VAL A 121 4.01 13.23 -22.51
C VAL A 121 2.51 13.14 -22.27
N THR A 122 1.95 11.93 -22.27
CA THR A 122 0.52 11.68 -21.98
C THR A 122 0.24 11.77 -20.47
N ARG A 123 1.23 11.40 -19.64
CA ARG A 123 1.24 11.48 -18.17
C ARG A 123 0.39 10.46 -17.43
N ASP A 124 -0.75 10.06 -17.99
CA ASP A 124 -1.67 9.07 -17.39
C ASP A 124 -1.62 7.70 -18.05
N GLN A 125 -0.48 7.36 -18.66
CA GLN A 125 -0.33 6.13 -19.42
C GLN A 125 0.81 5.25 -18.89
N ILE A 126 0.55 3.94 -18.82
CA ILE A 126 1.54 2.89 -18.61
C ILE A 126 1.68 2.07 -19.88
N ILE A 127 2.89 1.62 -20.17
CA ILE A 127 3.23 0.91 -21.39
C ILE A 127 4.03 -0.34 -21.03
N LYS A 128 3.72 -1.46 -21.70
CA LYS A 128 4.52 -2.69 -21.68
C LYS A 128 5.28 -2.85 -22.97
N TRP A 129 6.57 -3.14 -22.86
CA TRP A 129 7.42 -3.51 -23.99
C TRP A 129 8.02 -4.90 -23.80
N SER A 130 7.99 -5.69 -24.86
CA SER A 130 8.91 -6.82 -24.99
C SER A 130 10.28 -6.29 -25.39
N VAL A 131 11.34 -6.87 -24.82
CA VAL A 131 12.72 -6.43 -25.07
C VAL A 131 13.43 -7.45 -25.96
N THR A 132 13.95 -7.00 -27.11
CA THR A 132 14.93 -7.78 -27.88
C THR A 132 16.33 -7.27 -27.59
N ASN A 133 17.15 -8.10 -26.96
CA ASN A 133 18.52 -7.75 -26.58
C ASN A 133 19.55 -8.34 -27.55
N ASN A 134 20.42 -7.47 -28.05
CA ASN A 134 21.66 -7.82 -28.74
C ASN A 134 22.86 -7.35 -27.90
N PRO A 135 24.08 -7.88 -28.15
CA PRO A 135 25.27 -7.47 -27.42
C PRO A 135 25.52 -5.96 -27.42
N THR A 136 25.29 -5.29 -28.56
CA THR A 136 25.57 -3.85 -28.73
C THR A 136 24.32 -3.02 -29.01
N SER A 137 23.12 -3.57 -28.80
CA SER A 137 21.86 -2.85 -28.96
C SER A 137 20.69 -3.53 -28.30
N PHE A 138 19.60 -2.80 -28.14
CA PHE A 138 18.31 -3.38 -27.83
C PHE A 138 17.21 -2.68 -28.62
N SER A 139 16.05 -3.32 -28.69
CA SER A 139 14.83 -2.71 -29.19
C SER A 139 13.64 -3.07 -28.32
N LEU A 140 12.86 -2.06 -27.98
CA LEU A 140 11.56 -2.19 -27.33
C LEU A 140 10.45 -2.32 -28.38
N THR A 141 9.59 -3.32 -28.23
CA THR A 141 8.36 -3.48 -29.03
C THR A 141 7.16 -3.42 -28.10
N GLN A 142 6.33 -2.39 -28.28
CA GLN A 142 5.14 -2.17 -27.47
C GLN A 142 4.18 -3.35 -27.61
N GLN A 143 3.76 -3.90 -26.49
CA GLN A 143 2.77 -4.97 -26.39
C GLN A 143 1.38 -4.38 -26.12
N TRP A 144 1.31 -3.48 -25.14
CA TRP A 144 0.12 -2.70 -24.83
C TRP A 144 0.52 -1.33 -24.25
N ALA A 145 -0.41 -0.39 -24.30
CA ALA A 145 -0.35 0.88 -23.61
C ALA A 145 -1.76 1.21 -23.11
N GLU A 146 -1.89 1.60 -21.85
CA GLU A 146 -3.18 1.90 -21.22
C GLU A 146 -3.13 3.29 -20.58
N ASP A 147 -4.04 4.16 -21.02
CA ASP A 147 -4.24 5.52 -20.50
C ASP A 147 -5.51 5.57 -19.65
N VAL A 148 -5.39 5.96 -18.38
CA VAL A 148 -6.53 6.03 -17.46
C VAL A 148 -7.34 7.33 -17.58
N ALA A 149 -6.87 8.28 -18.38
CA ALA A 149 -7.53 9.54 -18.73
C ALA A 149 -8.01 10.39 -17.52
N THR A 150 -7.27 10.36 -16.41
CA THR A 150 -7.61 11.13 -15.20
C THR A 150 -7.15 12.59 -15.26
N GLY A 151 -6.22 12.92 -16.15
CA GLY A 151 -5.53 14.21 -16.21
C GLY A 151 -4.38 14.37 -15.20
N GLY A 152 -4.02 13.28 -14.51
CA GLY A 152 -2.96 13.20 -13.51
C GLY A 152 -1.55 13.05 -14.10
N ARG A 153 -0.66 12.42 -13.32
CA ARG A 153 0.67 12.00 -13.79
C ARG A 153 1.22 10.83 -12.99
N PHE A 154 1.53 9.74 -13.68
CA PHE A 154 2.34 8.65 -13.13
C PHE A 154 3.82 9.07 -13.09
N ARG A 155 4.41 9.14 -11.90
CA ARG A 155 5.84 9.40 -11.70
C ARG A 155 6.64 8.12 -11.53
N GLY A 156 6.40 7.41 -10.43
CA GLY A 156 7.02 6.14 -10.08
C GLY A 156 6.02 4.99 -10.26
N ILE A 157 6.48 3.92 -10.90
CA ILE A 157 5.72 2.68 -11.06
C ILE A 157 6.42 1.54 -10.32
N SER A 158 5.71 0.47 -10.03
CA SER A 158 6.29 -0.76 -9.47
C SER A 158 5.53 -1.99 -9.93
N TYR A 159 6.24 -3.10 -10.08
CA TYR A 159 5.66 -4.41 -10.33
C TYR A 159 5.51 -5.20 -9.02
N PHE A 160 4.46 -6.02 -8.93
CA PHE A 160 4.30 -7.01 -7.88
C PHE A 160 3.55 -8.25 -8.39
N ASP A 161 4.08 -9.43 -8.07
CA ASP A 161 3.49 -10.75 -8.33
C ASP A 161 2.65 -11.17 -7.12
N HIS A 162 1.33 -11.28 -7.28
CA HIS A 162 0.44 -11.77 -6.19
C HIS A 162 0.34 -13.29 -6.11
N GLY A 163 1.01 -14.02 -7.00
CA GLY A 163 0.92 -15.44 -7.23
C GLY A 163 -0.18 -15.81 -8.22
N SER A 164 -0.11 -17.03 -8.76
CA SER A 164 -1.15 -17.61 -9.63
C SER A 164 -1.45 -16.85 -10.95
N GLY A 165 -0.53 -15.99 -11.39
CA GLY A 165 -0.71 -15.16 -12.59
C GLY A 165 -1.41 -13.82 -12.34
N ASP A 166 -1.64 -13.45 -11.08
CA ASP A 166 -2.21 -12.15 -10.69
C ASP A 166 -1.08 -11.11 -10.56
N ASP A 167 -0.49 -10.75 -11.69
CA ASP A 167 0.66 -9.86 -11.78
C ASP A 167 0.20 -8.43 -12.06
N TYR A 168 0.66 -7.45 -11.29
CA TYR A 168 0.19 -6.07 -11.43
C TYR A 168 1.30 -5.03 -11.39
N ILE A 169 1.06 -3.94 -12.12
CA ILE A 169 1.85 -2.71 -12.05
C ILE A 169 1.04 -1.71 -11.25
N TYR A 170 1.66 -1.12 -10.23
CA TYR A 170 1.05 -0.11 -9.37
C TYR A 170 1.61 1.27 -9.68
N ALA A 171 0.71 2.24 -9.82
CA ALA A 171 1.04 3.63 -10.09
C ALA A 171 0.01 4.55 -9.43
N SER A 172 0.43 5.75 -9.01
CA SER A 172 -0.49 6.79 -8.53
C SER A 172 -0.56 7.93 -9.54
N ASP A 173 -1.77 8.40 -9.85
CA ASP A 173 -1.98 9.53 -10.76
C ASP A 173 -1.66 10.89 -10.11
N GLY A 174 -1.14 10.87 -8.88
CA GLY A 174 -0.86 12.05 -8.05
C GLY A 174 0.41 12.84 -8.33
N GLY A 175 1.05 12.61 -9.47
CA GLY A 175 2.29 13.30 -9.80
C GLY A 175 2.15 14.82 -10.03
N ASN A 176 0.93 15.37 -10.10
CA ASN A 176 0.65 16.78 -10.39
C ASN A 176 -0.49 17.44 -9.57
N THR A 177 -1.29 16.71 -8.78
CA THR A 177 -2.55 17.21 -8.15
C THR A 177 -2.72 16.72 -6.71
N THR A 178 -3.90 16.97 -6.11
CA THR A 178 -4.29 16.48 -4.77
C THR A 178 -5.53 15.59 -4.90
N GLY A 179 -5.60 14.50 -4.11
CA GLY A 179 -6.75 13.58 -4.12
C GLY A 179 -6.56 12.40 -5.06
N ASP A 180 -5.39 11.78 -4.97
CA ASP A 180 -4.82 10.98 -6.04
C ASP A 180 -5.18 9.50 -5.88
N ASN A 181 -5.60 8.88 -6.98
CA ASN A 181 -5.96 7.47 -7.03
C ASN A 181 -4.72 6.63 -7.22
N ILE A 182 -4.75 5.42 -6.67
CA ILE A 182 -3.78 4.38 -6.99
C ILE A 182 -4.43 3.42 -7.98
N PHE A 183 -3.74 3.12 -9.07
CA PHE A 183 -4.16 2.18 -10.09
C PHE A 183 -3.32 0.91 -10.03
N ALA A 184 -3.98 -0.22 -10.23
CA ALA A 184 -3.39 -1.52 -10.52
C ALA A 184 -3.64 -1.85 -11.98
N PHE A 185 -2.59 -2.08 -12.76
CA PHE A 185 -2.64 -2.49 -14.16
C PHE A 185 -2.30 -3.96 -14.25
N ASP A 186 -3.21 -4.77 -14.77
CA ASP A 186 -2.96 -6.18 -15.04
C ASP A 186 -1.77 -6.33 -16.00
N ALA A 187 -0.72 -7.04 -15.59
CA ALA A 187 0.56 -7.07 -16.30
C ALA A 187 0.43 -7.68 -17.70
N ASP A 188 -0.50 -8.61 -17.90
CA ASP A 188 -0.70 -9.30 -19.17
C ASP A 188 -1.55 -8.49 -20.15
N THR A 189 -2.66 -7.96 -19.68
CA THR A 189 -3.69 -7.33 -20.51
C THR A 189 -3.59 -5.81 -20.56
N GLY A 190 -2.93 -5.19 -19.59
CA GLY A 190 -2.89 -3.74 -19.41
C GLY A 190 -4.15 -3.17 -18.76
N ALA A 191 -5.17 -3.98 -18.46
CA ALA A 191 -6.42 -3.50 -17.88
C ALA A 191 -6.18 -2.77 -16.55
N ALA A 192 -6.55 -1.49 -16.50
CA ALA A 192 -6.38 -0.65 -15.33
C ALA A 192 -7.61 -0.69 -14.41
N THR A 193 -7.37 -0.84 -13.11
CA THR A 193 -8.39 -0.74 -12.07
C THR A 193 -7.93 0.22 -10.99
N ALA A 194 -8.73 1.22 -10.65
CA ALA A 194 -8.47 2.03 -9.46
C ALA A 194 -8.63 1.14 -8.21
N VAL A 195 -7.59 1.10 -7.38
CA VAL A 195 -7.62 0.38 -6.12
C VAL A 195 -8.76 0.95 -5.26
N SER A 196 -9.59 0.08 -4.71
CA SER A 196 -10.84 0.50 -4.09
C SER A 196 -11.10 -0.13 -2.73
N PHE A 197 -11.92 0.56 -1.94
CA PHE A 197 -12.56 0.02 -0.76
C PHE A 197 -14.07 0.02 -0.98
N ASN A 198 -14.71 -1.15 -0.86
CA ASN A 198 -16.15 -1.33 -1.07
C ASN A 198 -16.66 -0.72 -2.41
N GLY A 199 -15.90 -0.95 -3.49
CA GLY A 199 -16.21 -0.45 -4.83
C GLY A 199 -15.97 1.05 -5.07
N THR A 200 -15.50 1.78 -4.05
CA THR A 200 -15.12 3.19 -4.17
C THR A 200 -13.61 3.32 -4.20
N ALA A 201 -13.06 4.01 -5.21
CA ALA A 201 -11.61 4.24 -5.32
C ALA A 201 -11.06 4.89 -4.04
N ILE A 202 -9.95 4.37 -3.53
CA ILE A 202 -9.22 5.02 -2.44
C ILE A 202 -8.42 6.19 -2.99
N THR A 203 -8.27 7.23 -2.17
CA THR A 203 -7.39 8.34 -2.48
C THR A 203 -6.26 8.41 -1.46
N VAL A 204 -5.07 8.81 -1.94
CA VAL A 204 -3.96 9.10 -1.04
C VAL A 204 -4.27 10.38 -0.27
N PRO A 205 -4.31 10.36 1.08
CA PRO A 205 -4.63 11.55 1.85
C PRO A 205 -3.57 12.65 1.72
N GLY A 206 -3.98 13.89 2.01
CA GLY A 206 -3.08 15.04 2.02
C GLY A 206 -3.10 15.84 0.73
N THR A 207 -2.16 16.78 0.63
CA THR A 207 -2.00 17.69 -0.53
C THR A 207 -0.67 17.51 -1.24
N ASP A 208 0.12 16.53 -0.79
CA ASP A 208 1.45 16.27 -1.29
C ASP A 208 1.39 15.44 -2.57
N LEU A 209 2.37 15.64 -3.44
CA LEU A 209 2.51 14.82 -4.64
C LEU A 209 2.79 13.38 -4.24
N VAL A 210 2.07 12.44 -4.85
CA VAL A 210 2.38 11.01 -4.71
C VAL A 210 3.45 10.66 -5.72
N TYR A 211 4.62 10.24 -5.24
CA TYR A 211 5.71 9.89 -6.13
C TYR A 211 5.56 8.46 -6.66
N GLN A 212 5.23 7.51 -5.80
CA GLN A 212 5.14 6.10 -6.16
C GLN A 212 4.16 5.36 -5.25
N ALA A 213 3.47 4.37 -5.80
CA ALA A 213 2.81 3.31 -5.04
C ALA A 213 3.56 1.98 -5.24
N ILE A 214 3.77 1.23 -4.16
CA ILE A 214 4.35 -0.12 -4.19
C ILE A 214 3.44 -1.10 -3.45
N VAL A 215 3.48 -2.36 -3.88
CA VAL A 215 2.91 -3.47 -3.10
C VAL A 215 4.05 -4.34 -2.58
N HIS A 216 3.90 -4.83 -1.34
CA HIS A 216 4.84 -5.76 -0.75
C HIS A 216 4.12 -6.75 0.18
N GLU A 217 4.63 -7.96 0.29
CA GLU A 217 4.15 -8.96 1.25
C GLU A 217 5.17 -9.20 2.37
N VAL A 218 4.72 -9.04 3.61
CA VAL A 218 5.54 -9.29 4.81
C VAL A 218 4.68 -9.85 5.93
N GLY A 219 5.14 -10.93 6.58
CA GLY A 219 4.39 -11.56 7.68
C GLY A 219 3.00 -12.08 7.29
N GLY A 220 2.77 -12.39 6.00
CA GLY A 220 1.46 -12.79 5.45
C GLY A 220 0.51 -11.63 5.16
N ARG A 221 0.94 -10.38 5.38
CA ARG A 221 0.19 -9.17 5.03
C ARG A 221 0.62 -8.69 3.66
N LYS A 222 -0.35 -8.45 2.76
CA LYS A 222 -0.12 -7.71 1.51
C LYS A 222 -0.40 -6.24 1.74
N LEU A 223 0.59 -5.40 1.48
CA LEU A 223 0.58 -3.99 1.87
C LEU A 223 0.72 -3.13 0.62
N LEU A 224 -0.23 -2.23 0.43
CA LEU A 224 -0.11 -1.12 -0.51
C LEU A 224 0.52 0.06 0.22
N MET A 225 1.64 0.56 -0.30
CA MET A 225 2.35 1.70 0.27
C MET A 225 2.47 2.82 -0.76
N ALA A 226 1.98 4.01 -0.41
CA ALA A 226 2.10 5.20 -1.25
C ALA A 226 3.09 6.19 -0.61
N ALA A 227 4.19 6.45 -1.31
CA ALA A 227 5.19 7.43 -0.90
C ALA A 227 4.84 8.80 -1.50
N THR A 228 4.47 9.74 -0.63
CA THR A 228 4.27 11.15 -0.97
C THR A 228 5.53 11.94 -0.68
N THR A 229 5.58 13.23 -1.03
CA THR A 229 6.76 14.04 -0.74
C THR A 229 7.10 14.14 0.75
N SER A 230 6.15 13.95 1.67
CA SER A 230 6.40 14.06 3.12
C SER A 230 5.89 12.89 3.97
N GLU A 231 5.18 11.93 3.38
CA GLU A 231 4.52 10.84 4.10
C GLU A 231 4.61 9.50 3.37
N LEU A 232 4.55 8.41 4.13
CA LEU A 232 4.31 7.06 3.62
C LEU A 232 2.97 6.59 4.17
N HIS A 233 2.01 6.40 3.28
CA HIS A 233 0.69 5.86 3.63
C HIS A 233 0.65 4.37 3.34
N VAL A 234 0.05 3.60 4.25
CA VAL A 234 -0.02 2.14 4.15
C VAL A 234 -1.47 1.70 4.25
N TRP A 235 -1.87 0.82 3.34
CA TRP A 235 -3.12 0.07 3.42
C TRP A 235 -2.80 -1.42 3.38
N ASP A 236 -3.56 -2.21 4.14
CA ASP A 236 -3.60 -3.65 3.95
C ASP A 236 -4.56 -3.99 2.78
N MET A 237 -4.13 -4.93 1.94
CA MET A 237 -4.85 -5.36 0.74
C MET A 237 -5.58 -6.67 0.97
N LEU A 238 -6.77 -6.79 0.40
CA LEU A 238 -7.53 -8.05 0.33
C LEU A 238 -7.32 -8.79 -0.98
N SER A 239 -7.15 -8.03 -2.05
CA SER A 239 -6.92 -8.54 -3.40
C SER A 239 -6.01 -7.54 -4.12
N PRO A 240 -5.50 -7.85 -5.32
CA PRO A 240 -4.66 -6.93 -6.07
C PRO A 240 -5.28 -5.55 -6.32
N THR A 241 -6.61 -5.42 -6.27
CA THR A 241 -7.35 -4.19 -6.60
C THR A 241 -8.21 -3.66 -5.46
N THR A 242 -8.18 -4.27 -4.27
CA THR A 242 -9.03 -3.86 -3.14
C THR A 242 -8.30 -3.82 -1.80
N THR A 243 -8.57 -2.80 -0.99
CA THR A 243 -8.07 -2.66 0.39
C THR A 243 -9.14 -3.03 1.42
N ILE A 244 -8.72 -3.22 2.68
CA ILE A 244 -9.65 -3.44 3.82
C ILE A 244 -10.27 -2.16 4.39
N SER A 245 -9.76 -0.99 4.00
CA SER A 245 -10.23 0.31 4.50
C SER A 245 -10.08 1.40 3.44
N ALA A 246 -10.94 2.41 3.53
CA ALA A 246 -10.86 3.60 2.66
C ALA A 246 -9.63 4.46 2.99
N THR A 247 -9.32 4.61 4.28
CA THR A 247 -8.18 5.38 4.78
C THR A 247 -6.98 4.48 5.03
N PRO A 248 -5.74 5.01 4.99
CA PRO A 248 -4.56 4.25 5.36
C PRO A 248 -4.73 3.62 6.75
N THR A 249 -4.31 2.36 6.91
CA THR A 249 -4.23 1.70 8.22
C THR A 249 -3.08 2.28 9.03
N GLU A 250 -2.03 2.76 8.35
CA GLU A 250 -0.89 3.41 8.97
C GLU A 250 -0.40 4.59 8.12
N THR A 251 0.17 5.60 8.76
CA THR A 251 0.80 6.74 8.07
C THR A 251 2.05 7.15 8.84
N TYR A 252 3.15 7.28 8.12
CA TYR A 252 4.46 7.67 8.62
C TYR A 252 4.87 9.01 8.04
N THR A 253 5.38 9.91 8.89
CA THR A 253 5.68 11.30 8.50
C THR A 253 7.18 11.61 8.53
N ILE A 254 7.61 12.54 7.68
CA ILE A 254 8.96 13.15 7.62
C ILE A 254 9.10 14.29 8.67
N ALA A 255 8.57 14.15 9.89
CA ALA A 255 8.57 15.23 10.91
C ALA A 255 8.91 14.76 12.34
N ALA A 256 8.59 15.52 13.42
CA ALA A 256 8.72 15.18 14.86
C ALA A 256 7.34 14.83 15.53
N GLY A 257 7.19 13.76 16.36
CA GLY A 257 5.89 13.09 16.64
C GLY A 257 5.92 11.55 16.88
N THR A 258 4.76 10.85 16.87
CA THR A 258 4.62 9.44 17.33
C THR A 258 4.71 8.34 16.26
N ASN A 259 4.54 8.64 14.96
CA ASN A 259 4.68 7.71 13.82
C ASN A 259 5.65 8.30 12.77
N GLN A 260 6.95 8.04 12.92
CA GLN A 260 7.97 8.86 12.26
C GLN A 260 9.07 8.03 11.68
N LEU A 261 9.72 8.54 10.66
CA LEU A 261 10.91 7.92 10.10
C LEU A 261 12.09 8.79 10.52
N PHE A 262 12.76 8.40 11.62
CA PHE A 262 13.94 9.06 12.15
C PHE A 262 15.20 8.57 11.45
N ASN A 263 16.02 9.52 11.03
CA ASN A 263 17.36 9.24 10.53
C ASN A 263 18.33 9.05 11.71
N ASN A 264 19.35 8.20 11.54
CA ASN A 264 20.52 8.12 12.44
C ASN A 264 21.43 9.37 12.37
N ILE A 265 20.91 10.48 11.86
CA ILE A 265 21.61 11.74 11.63
C ILE A 265 20.80 12.80 12.36
N GLY A 266 21.44 13.57 13.26
CA GLY A 266 20.78 14.50 14.18
C GLY A 266 20.08 15.70 13.51
N GLY A 267 18.98 15.47 12.81
CA GLY A 267 18.12 16.47 12.18
C GLY A 267 16.88 15.84 11.52
N ALA A 268 15.79 16.60 11.41
CA ALA A 268 14.63 16.22 10.62
C ALA A 268 15.05 15.95 9.16
N LEU A 269 14.37 15.01 8.51
CA LEU A 269 14.53 14.73 7.09
C LEU A 269 14.26 16.01 6.28
N GLY A 270 15.30 16.68 5.80
CA GLY A 270 15.18 17.72 4.78
C GLY A 270 15.23 17.05 3.41
N GLY A 271 14.09 16.87 2.75
CA GLY A 271 14.00 16.23 1.42
C GLY A 271 12.60 15.70 1.13
N GLN A 272 12.37 15.25 -0.11
CA GLN A 272 11.11 14.65 -0.56
C GLN A 272 11.27 13.12 -0.60
N PHE A 273 10.26 12.31 -0.22
CA PHE A 273 10.31 10.90 -0.61
C PHE A 273 10.12 10.78 -2.12
N LEU A 274 11.06 10.09 -2.75
CA LEU A 274 11.16 9.92 -4.18
C LEU A 274 11.14 8.44 -4.53
N GLY A 275 10.17 7.74 -3.94
CA GLY A 275 9.93 6.33 -4.15
C GLY A 275 10.32 5.46 -2.96
N ALA A 276 9.84 4.23 -3.04
CA ALA A 276 10.02 3.17 -2.08
C ALA A 276 10.42 1.87 -2.80
N SER A 277 11.06 0.96 -2.07
CA SER A 277 11.28 -0.41 -2.51
C SER A 277 11.20 -1.32 -1.30
N ALA A 278 10.67 -2.53 -1.43
CA ALA A 278 10.59 -3.46 -0.32
C ALA A 278 10.97 -4.88 -0.75
N ARG A 279 11.71 -5.58 0.11
CA ARG A 279 12.13 -6.96 -0.12
C ARG A 279 12.37 -7.67 1.19
N GLY A 280 11.80 -8.87 1.33
CA GLY A 280 11.84 -9.59 2.59
C GLY A 280 11.25 -8.74 3.73
N SER A 281 12.02 -8.54 4.79
CA SER A 281 11.62 -7.69 5.92
C SER A 281 12.20 -6.28 5.86
N GLN A 282 12.68 -5.81 4.71
CA GLN A 282 13.26 -4.48 4.57
C GLN A 282 12.42 -3.58 3.68
N LEU A 283 12.27 -2.33 4.10
CA LEU A 283 11.72 -1.21 3.33
C LEU A 283 12.82 -0.18 3.09
N PHE A 284 13.03 0.18 1.83
CA PHE A 284 13.95 1.20 1.39
C PHE A 284 13.17 2.44 0.96
N LEU A 285 13.58 3.61 1.43
CA LEU A 285 12.98 4.90 1.06
C LEU A 285 14.03 5.82 0.47
N GLY A 286 13.77 6.34 -0.73
CA GLY A 286 14.58 7.37 -1.34
C GLY A 286 14.16 8.73 -0.79
N ASN A 287 15.07 9.48 -0.19
CA ASN A 287 14.79 10.80 0.36
C ASN A 287 15.86 11.81 -0.04
N GLY A 288 15.52 12.70 -0.97
CA GLY A 288 16.49 13.64 -1.53
C GLY A 288 17.70 12.88 -2.05
N SER A 289 18.88 13.15 -1.51
CA SER A 289 20.14 12.51 -1.91
C SER A 289 20.49 11.22 -1.15
N GLN A 290 19.54 10.67 -0.39
CA GLN A 290 19.75 9.53 0.50
C GLN A 290 18.84 8.34 0.16
N VAL A 291 19.31 7.14 0.49
CA VAL A 291 18.48 5.95 0.63
C VAL A 291 18.57 5.48 2.08
N LEU A 292 17.40 5.21 2.68
CA LEU A 292 17.29 4.73 4.05
C LEU A 292 16.65 3.34 4.04
N ALA A 293 17.15 2.42 4.87
CA ALA A 293 16.55 1.12 5.07
C ALA A 293 15.90 1.02 6.45
N TYR A 294 14.67 0.53 6.49
CA TYR A 294 13.88 0.28 7.70
C TYR A 294 13.51 -1.20 7.77
N GLU A 295 13.40 -1.72 8.99
CA GLU A 295 12.85 -3.06 9.20
C GLU A 295 11.32 -2.98 9.18
N LEU A 296 10.71 -3.80 8.33
CA LEU A 296 9.29 -4.08 8.34
C LEU A 296 8.98 -5.12 9.42
N ALA A 297 8.01 -4.80 10.26
CA ALA A 297 7.44 -5.71 11.23
C ALA A 297 6.74 -6.86 10.49
N ALA A 298 7.31 -8.06 10.56
CA ALA A 298 6.68 -9.29 10.09
C ALA A 298 5.68 -9.86 11.12
N THR A 299 5.08 -9.00 11.92
CA THR A 299 4.23 -9.41 13.03
C THR A 299 2.82 -9.72 12.53
N PRO A 300 2.23 -10.86 12.95
CA PRO A 300 0.87 -11.20 12.57
C PRO A 300 -0.11 -10.11 13.01
N LEU A 301 -1.14 -9.90 12.20
CA LEU A 301 -2.22 -8.99 12.56
C LEU A 301 -2.96 -9.54 13.78
N SER A 302 -3.05 -8.72 14.83
CA SER A 302 -3.73 -9.10 16.07
C SER A 302 -5.23 -8.84 15.97
N THR A 303 -6.04 -9.83 16.29
CA THR A 303 -7.50 -9.71 16.41
C THR A 303 -7.96 -9.44 17.84
N GLU A 304 -7.04 -9.14 18.77
CA GLU A 304 -7.37 -8.80 20.15
C GLU A 304 -7.81 -7.33 20.30
N VAL A 305 -8.95 -7.14 20.94
CA VAL A 305 -9.47 -5.81 21.31
C VAL A 305 -9.07 -5.50 22.75
N THR A 306 -8.36 -4.40 22.98
CA THR A 306 -7.78 -4.04 24.29
C THR A 306 -8.30 -2.70 24.84
N ASN A 307 -9.01 -1.92 24.02
CA ASN A 307 -9.56 -0.63 24.41
C ASN A 307 -10.94 -0.38 23.78
N THR A 308 -11.62 0.66 24.26
CA THR A 308 -12.97 1.04 23.80
C THR A 308 -12.98 2.17 22.77
N ASN A 309 -11.83 2.48 22.16
CA ASN A 309 -11.76 3.54 21.15
C ASN A 309 -12.51 3.11 19.88
N ASP A 310 -13.07 4.08 19.15
CA ASP A 310 -13.73 3.83 17.86
C ASP A 310 -12.77 3.27 16.79
N SER A 311 -11.50 3.68 16.82
CA SER A 311 -10.48 3.36 15.83
C SER A 311 -9.08 3.37 16.43
N GLY A 312 -8.09 2.91 15.64
CA GLY A 312 -6.69 2.79 16.04
C GLY A 312 -6.37 1.45 16.68
N GLU A 313 -5.09 1.23 16.98
CA GLU A 313 -4.57 -0.04 17.49
C GLU A 313 -5.35 -0.55 18.71
N GLY A 314 -5.70 -1.84 18.69
CA GLY A 314 -6.42 -2.50 19.78
C GLY A 314 -7.92 -2.14 19.88
N SER A 315 -8.46 -1.35 18.96
CA SER A 315 -9.91 -1.14 18.82
C SER A 315 -10.61 -2.30 18.12
N LEU A 316 -11.93 -2.44 18.29
CA LEU A 316 -12.74 -3.44 17.57
C LEU A 316 -12.70 -3.22 16.06
N ARG A 317 -12.67 -1.96 15.62
CA ARG A 317 -12.53 -1.62 14.19
C ARG A 317 -11.21 -2.16 13.63
N GLN A 318 -10.10 -1.95 14.35
CA GLN A 318 -8.80 -2.47 13.93
C GLN A 318 -8.76 -4.00 13.94
N ALA A 319 -9.37 -4.64 14.92
CA ALA A 319 -9.43 -6.11 14.97
C ALA A 319 -10.25 -6.71 13.80
N LEU A 320 -11.33 -6.06 13.37
CA LEU A 320 -12.11 -6.47 12.18
C LEU A 320 -11.31 -6.31 10.89
N ILE A 321 -10.62 -5.18 10.75
CA ILE A 321 -9.67 -4.89 9.67
C ILE A 321 -8.60 -6.00 9.62
N HIS A 322 -7.99 -6.33 10.76
CA HIS A 322 -7.01 -7.40 10.87
C HIS A 322 -7.56 -8.79 10.51
N ALA A 323 -8.72 -9.14 11.02
CA ALA A 323 -9.40 -10.41 10.71
C ALA A 323 -9.84 -10.51 9.23
N ALA A 324 -9.99 -9.39 8.53
CA ALA A 324 -10.29 -9.42 7.11
C ALA A 324 -9.05 -9.75 6.27
N ALA A 325 -7.88 -9.26 6.69
CA ALA A 325 -6.60 -9.43 6.01
C ALA A 325 -5.86 -10.72 6.37
N ASN A 326 -6.17 -11.34 7.52
CA ASN A 326 -5.65 -12.65 7.88
C ASN A 326 -6.30 -13.75 7.02
N PRO A 327 -5.52 -14.66 6.42
CA PRO A 327 -6.09 -15.79 5.69
C PRO A 327 -6.75 -16.82 6.63
N GLY A 328 -8.00 -17.18 6.33
CA GLY A 328 -8.75 -18.20 7.06
C GLY A 328 -9.60 -17.61 8.19
N ALA A 329 -10.13 -18.50 9.04
CA ALA A 329 -11.05 -18.12 10.09
C ALA A 329 -10.34 -17.46 11.29
N ASP A 330 -10.89 -16.34 11.75
CA ASP A 330 -10.40 -15.59 12.89
C ASP A 330 -11.41 -15.55 14.04
N THR A 331 -10.87 -15.42 15.26
CA THR A 331 -11.67 -15.06 16.44
C THR A 331 -11.18 -13.74 16.99
N ILE A 332 -12.08 -12.77 17.07
CA ILE A 332 -11.89 -11.48 17.74
C ILE A 332 -12.32 -11.66 19.20
N THR A 333 -11.37 -11.45 20.11
CA THR A 333 -11.60 -11.53 21.56
C THR A 333 -11.26 -10.21 22.24
N PHE A 334 -11.91 -9.94 23.37
CA PHE A 334 -11.69 -8.73 24.16
C PHE A 334 -10.80 -9.04 25.37
N THR A 335 -9.62 -8.42 25.43
CA THR A 335 -8.56 -8.73 26.40
C THR A 335 -8.07 -7.47 27.15
N GLY A 336 -7.02 -7.61 27.96
CA GLY A 336 -6.47 -6.51 28.74
C GLY A 336 -7.28 -6.14 29.99
N THR A 337 -6.88 -5.06 30.67
CA THR A 337 -7.52 -4.63 31.93
C THR A 337 -8.88 -3.97 31.74
N THR A 338 -9.17 -3.52 30.52
CA THR A 338 -10.44 -2.87 30.14
C THR A 338 -11.59 -3.86 30.28
N PHE A 339 -11.53 -5.00 29.59
CA PHE A 339 -12.67 -5.92 29.45
C PHE A 339 -12.70 -7.07 30.46
N THR A 340 -11.74 -7.13 31.39
CA THR A 340 -11.63 -8.23 32.38
C THR A 340 -12.27 -7.90 33.72
N ASN A 341 -12.79 -6.68 33.90
CA ASN A 341 -13.46 -6.25 35.11
C ASN A 341 -14.98 -6.43 34.99
N ALA A 342 -15.73 -6.33 36.10
CA ALA A 342 -17.19 -6.54 36.10
C ALA A 342 -18.01 -5.30 35.70
N THR A 343 -17.36 -4.22 35.28
CA THR A 343 -18.01 -2.97 34.88
C THR A 343 -18.45 -3.09 33.43
N PRO A 344 -19.67 -2.65 33.08
CA PRO A 344 -20.07 -2.55 31.68
C PRO A 344 -19.18 -1.57 30.92
N ASP A 345 -18.73 -1.98 29.75
CA ASP A 345 -17.94 -1.17 28.82
C ASP A 345 -18.76 -0.80 27.59
N THR A 346 -18.51 0.37 27.02
CA THR A 346 -19.15 0.83 25.78
C THR A 346 -18.09 1.25 24.77
N ILE A 347 -18.15 0.67 23.58
CA ILE A 347 -17.46 1.13 22.37
C ILE A 347 -18.43 2.06 21.63
N THR A 348 -18.16 3.36 21.67
CA THR A 348 -18.99 4.38 21.00
C THR A 348 -18.42 4.68 19.63
N LEU A 349 -19.21 4.42 18.58
CA LEU A 349 -18.77 4.54 17.21
C LEU A 349 -18.90 5.97 16.66
N ALA A 350 -17.91 6.37 15.86
CA ALA A 350 -17.96 7.57 15.02
C ALA A 350 -18.50 7.27 13.61
N SER A 351 -18.41 6.00 13.17
CA SER A 351 -18.93 5.49 11.91
C SER A 351 -19.25 4.00 12.03
N GLU A 352 -19.99 3.43 11.09
CA GLU A 352 -20.31 1.99 11.14
C GLU A 352 -19.06 1.11 11.11
N LEU A 353 -19.10 -0.04 11.78
CA LEU A 353 -18.08 -1.08 11.66
C LEU A 353 -18.38 -1.90 10.41
N THR A 354 -17.44 -1.89 9.46
CA THR A 354 -17.51 -2.67 8.24
C THR A 354 -16.68 -3.94 8.37
N TYR A 355 -17.18 -5.06 7.86
CA TYR A 355 -16.38 -6.25 7.60
C TYR A 355 -16.56 -6.67 6.15
N PHE A 356 -15.47 -6.60 5.39
CA PHE A 356 -15.37 -6.96 3.98
C PHE A 356 -14.15 -7.87 3.86
N SER A 357 -14.36 -9.12 3.42
CA SER A 357 -13.30 -10.14 3.34
C SER A 357 -13.53 -11.09 2.16
N ASN A 358 -12.48 -11.82 1.78
CA ASN A 358 -12.57 -12.89 0.80
C ASN A 358 -13.32 -14.10 1.38
N ALA A 359 -13.93 -14.91 0.51
CA ALA A 359 -14.61 -16.13 0.93
C ALA A 359 -13.68 -17.08 1.70
N GLY A 360 -14.15 -17.59 2.84
CA GLY A 360 -13.38 -18.49 3.72
C GLY A 360 -12.61 -17.76 4.84
N ASN A 361 -12.65 -16.43 4.87
CA ASN A 361 -12.22 -15.63 6.02
C ASN A 361 -13.42 -15.40 6.96
N ASP A 362 -13.81 -16.46 7.66
CA ASP A 362 -14.90 -16.41 8.64
C ASP A 362 -14.44 -15.64 9.90
N VAL A 363 -15.33 -14.90 10.55
CA VAL A 363 -14.98 -14.15 11.76
C VAL A 363 -15.96 -14.42 12.89
N THR A 364 -15.42 -14.73 14.07
CA THR A 364 -16.18 -14.84 15.31
C THR A 364 -15.83 -13.67 16.24
N ILE A 365 -16.80 -12.81 16.55
CA ILE A 365 -16.68 -11.74 17.54
C ILE A 365 -17.22 -12.25 18.86
N GLN A 366 -16.33 -12.60 19.78
CA GLN A 366 -16.68 -13.21 21.06
C GLN A 366 -16.54 -12.21 22.20
N ALA A 367 -17.66 -11.82 22.80
CA ALA A 367 -17.71 -10.90 23.94
C ALA A 367 -16.92 -11.41 25.17
N PRO A 368 -16.45 -10.51 26.05
CA PRO A 368 -15.82 -10.92 27.30
C PRO A 368 -16.85 -11.61 28.21
N GLY A 369 -16.60 -12.88 28.58
CA GLY A 369 -17.57 -13.71 29.30
C GLY A 369 -17.94 -13.24 30.72
N ASN A 370 -17.29 -12.20 31.26
CA ASN A 370 -17.50 -11.69 32.61
C ASN A 370 -18.02 -10.23 32.67
N ALA A 371 -18.19 -9.56 31.52
CA ALA A 371 -18.58 -8.15 31.43
C ALA A 371 -19.65 -7.94 30.35
N SER A 372 -20.58 -7.00 30.59
CA SER A 372 -21.52 -6.57 29.56
C SER A 372 -20.82 -5.56 28.64
N LEU A 373 -20.51 -5.95 27.40
CA LEU A 373 -19.92 -5.07 26.41
C LEU A 373 -20.97 -4.56 25.42
N THR A 374 -21.10 -3.24 25.32
CA THR A 374 -21.98 -2.56 24.36
C THR A 374 -21.17 -1.99 23.20
N VAL A 375 -21.58 -2.29 21.97
CA VAL A 375 -21.14 -1.58 20.77
C VAL A 375 -22.27 -0.65 20.34
N SER A 376 -22.03 0.66 20.43
CA SER A 376 -23.05 1.70 20.25
C SER A 376 -22.82 2.49 18.97
N GLY A 377 -23.85 2.58 18.11
CA GLY A 377 -23.84 3.44 16.92
C GLY A 377 -23.99 4.93 17.23
N ASN A 378 -24.03 5.30 18.53
CA ASN A 378 -24.09 6.66 19.04
C ASN A 378 -25.27 7.48 18.51
N ASN A 379 -26.38 6.81 18.20
CA ASN A 379 -27.58 7.37 17.57
C ASN A 379 -27.32 8.11 16.25
N ALA A 380 -26.17 7.85 15.61
CA ALA A 380 -25.68 8.61 14.47
C ALA A 380 -25.20 7.74 13.30
N SER A 381 -24.89 6.46 13.56
CA SER A 381 -24.44 5.51 12.55
C SER A 381 -25.08 4.15 12.74
N ARG A 382 -25.09 3.34 11.69
CA ARG A 382 -25.30 1.89 11.82
C ARG A 382 -24.20 1.28 12.69
N VAL A 383 -24.48 0.20 13.42
CA VAL A 383 -23.42 -0.46 14.22
C VAL A 383 -22.52 -1.34 13.35
N PHE A 384 -23.08 -2.36 12.69
CA PHE A 384 -22.34 -3.27 11.82
C PHE A 384 -22.89 -3.29 10.39
N ASN A 385 -22.00 -3.23 9.41
CA ASN A 385 -22.28 -3.48 8.01
C ASN A 385 -21.39 -4.63 7.51
N PHE A 386 -22.02 -5.73 7.12
CA PHE A 386 -21.34 -6.94 6.66
C PHE A 386 -21.54 -7.09 5.16
N ASN A 387 -20.43 -7.00 4.43
CA ASN A 387 -20.37 -7.23 3.00
C ASN A 387 -19.30 -8.29 2.72
N SER A 388 -19.56 -9.55 3.08
CA SER A 388 -18.61 -10.65 2.88
C SER A 388 -19.35 -11.95 2.55
N ALA A 389 -18.73 -12.79 1.71
CA ALA A 389 -19.25 -14.12 1.46
C ALA A 389 -19.00 -15.10 2.62
N SER A 390 -18.22 -14.71 3.62
CA SER A 390 -17.81 -15.52 4.77
C SER A 390 -18.88 -15.59 5.86
N GLU A 391 -18.73 -16.55 6.77
CA GLU A 391 -19.57 -16.69 7.96
C GLU A 391 -19.12 -15.71 9.05
N ILE A 392 -20.09 -14.99 9.63
CA ILE A 392 -19.87 -14.01 10.68
C ILE A 392 -20.66 -14.44 11.90
N THR A 393 -19.98 -14.63 13.03
CA THR A 393 -20.63 -14.98 14.30
C THR A 393 -20.41 -13.85 15.31
N ILE A 394 -21.49 -13.38 15.92
CA ILE A 394 -21.47 -12.46 17.05
C ILE A 394 -21.99 -13.22 18.27
N ASP A 395 -21.16 -13.34 19.31
CA ASP A 395 -21.52 -14.03 20.54
C ASP A 395 -21.40 -13.11 21.76
N GLY A 396 -22.52 -12.81 22.42
CA GLY A 396 -22.54 -12.17 23.74
C GLY A 396 -22.46 -10.64 23.76
N LEU A 397 -22.49 -9.95 22.61
CA LEU A 397 -22.46 -8.48 22.56
C LEU A 397 -23.84 -7.83 22.74
N ALA A 398 -23.88 -6.65 23.36
CA ALA A 398 -24.99 -5.71 23.22
C ALA A 398 -24.73 -4.77 22.02
N ILE A 399 -25.65 -4.74 21.07
CA ILE A 399 -25.59 -3.93 19.85
C ILE A 399 -26.67 -2.88 19.96
N ALA A 400 -26.28 -1.63 20.16
CA ALA A 400 -27.20 -0.59 20.60
C ALA A 400 -27.08 0.73 19.85
N ASP A 401 -28.16 1.51 19.95
CA ASP A 401 -28.21 2.92 19.54
C ASP A 401 -27.76 3.17 18.10
N GLY A 402 -27.93 2.19 17.22
CA GLY A 402 -27.70 2.34 15.79
C GLY A 402 -28.78 3.20 15.15
N SER A 403 -28.41 4.13 14.27
CA SER A 403 -29.33 5.01 13.57
C SER A 403 -28.79 5.37 12.19
N VAL A 404 -29.55 5.05 11.14
CA VAL A 404 -29.14 5.31 9.75
C VAL A 404 -30.33 5.71 8.88
N MET A 405 -30.09 6.56 7.89
CA MET A 405 -31.01 6.75 6.76
C MET A 405 -30.78 5.63 5.74
N GLY A 406 -31.27 4.44 6.05
CA GLY A 406 -31.01 3.24 5.24
C GLY A 406 -31.58 1.99 5.89
N ARG A 407 -30.91 0.86 5.67
CA ARG A 407 -31.30 -0.46 6.17
C ARG A 407 -30.49 -0.86 7.40
N GLY A 408 -31.11 -1.57 8.34
CA GLY A 408 -30.37 -2.24 9.42
C GLY A 408 -29.69 -1.25 10.36
N GLY A 409 -30.44 -0.60 11.26
CA GLY A 409 -29.85 0.35 12.21
C GLY A 409 -28.78 -0.28 13.11
N GLY A 410 -29.03 -1.50 13.59
CA GLY A 410 -28.03 -2.28 14.32
C GLY A 410 -27.08 -2.99 13.36
N ILE A 411 -27.61 -3.95 12.60
CA ILE A 411 -26.84 -4.76 11.66
C ILE A 411 -27.46 -4.68 10.27
N PHE A 412 -26.63 -4.49 9.26
CA PHE A 412 -26.98 -4.73 7.88
C PHE A 412 -26.09 -5.82 7.30
N ASN A 413 -26.68 -6.93 6.85
CA ASN A 413 -26.01 -7.90 5.99
C ASN A 413 -26.29 -7.54 4.54
N GLU A 414 -25.32 -6.91 3.90
CA GLU A 414 -25.38 -6.48 2.51
C GLU A 414 -25.16 -7.65 1.54
N SER A 415 -24.44 -8.67 1.99
CA SER A 415 -23.94 -9.81 1.21
C SER A 415 -24.75 -11.11 1.38
N THR A 416 -24.32 -12.17 0.69
CA THR A 416 -24.89 -13.52 0.82
C THR A 416 -24.28 -14.36 1.97
N GLY A 417 -23.30 -13.82 2.70
CA GLY A 417 -22.70 -14.48 3.86
C GLY A 417 -23.73 -14.71 4.99
N THR A 418 -23.45 -15.69 5.86
CA THR A 418 -24.32 -15.99 7.01
C THR A 418 -23.89 -15.16 8.21
N VAL A 419 -24.85 -14.51 8.87
CA VAL A 419 -24.62 -13.76 10.12
C VAL A 419 -25.35 -14.46 11.27
N ASN A 420 -24.59 -15.12 12.15
CA ASN A 420 -25.10 -15.75 13.36
C ASN A 420 -24.98 -14.78 14.54
N ILE A 421 -26.07 -14.65 15.30
CA ILE A 421 -26.12 -13.78 16.47
C ILE A 421 -26.59 -14.62 17.65
N THR A 422 -25.69 -14.89 18.60
CA THR A 422 -25.96 -15.73 19.77
C THR A 422 -25.71 -14.95 21.05
N ASN A 423 -26.54 -15.17 22.07
CA ASN A 423 -26.39 -14.56 23.40
C ASN A 423 -26.28 -13.02 23.40
N SER A 424 -26.71 -12.37 22.32
CA SER A 424 -26.59 -10.93 22.11
C SER A 424 -27.89 -10.21 22.35
N THR A 425 -27.78 -8.91 22.67
CA THR A 425 -28.93 -8.01 22.82
C THR A 425 -28.89 -6.98 21.71
N LEU A 426 -30.03 -6.77 21.02
CA LEU A 426 -30.20 -5.64 20.10
C LEU A 426 -31.21 -4.68 20.71
N SER A 427 -30.81 -3.43 20.96
CA SER A 427 -31.66 -2.44 21.64
C SER A 427 -31.49 -1.04 21.08
N SER A 428 -32.58 -0.26 21.03
CA SER A 428 -32.54 1.15 20.60
C SER A 428 -31.96 1.41 19.21
N ASN A 429 -31.90 0.38 18.37
CA ASN A 429 -31.49 0.49 16.97
C ASN A 429 -32.70 0.93 16.11
N SER A 430 -32.48 1.87 15.21
CA SER A 430 -33.54 2.50 14.41
C SER A 430 -33.08 2.83 12.99
N THR A 431 -34.06 2.97 12.09
CA THR A 431 -33.87 3.56 10.77
C THR A 431 -34.64 4.88 10.71
N ILE A 432 -34.09 5.86 10.01
CA ILE A 432 -34.74 7.16 9.79
C ILE A 432 -35.42 7.14 8.42
N GLY A 433 -36.66 7.63 8.34
CA GLY A 433 -37.41 7.71 7.08
C GLY A 433 -38.02 6.36 6.66
N ALA A 434 -37.92 6.02 5.37
CA ALA A 434 -38.50 4.80 4.79
C ALA A 434 -37.54 3.58 4.84
N GLY A 435 -36.64 3.54 5.82
CA GLY A 435 -35.63 2.48 5.95
C GLY A 435 -36.17 1.18 6.55
N ASP A 436 -35.68 0.03 6.06
CA ASP A 436 -36.10 -1.30 6.51
C ASP A 436 -35.25 -1.81 7.69
N GLY A 437 -35.90 -2.49 8.65
CA GLY A 437 -35.21 -3.28 9.67
C GLY A 437 -34.42 -2.45 10.69
N GLY A 438 -35.12 -1.76 11.62
CA GLY A 438 -34.48 -0.95 12.68
C GLY A 438 -33.36 -1.66 13.44
N GLY A 439 -33.59 -2.91 13.83
CA GLY A 439 -32.56 -3.77 14.44
C GLY A 439 -31.62 -4.41 13.41
N ILE A 440 -32.18 -5.20 12.50
CA ILE A 440 -31.44 -5.99 11.51
C ILE A 440 -32.12 -5.85 10.15
N SER A 441 -31.32 -5.73 9.10
CA SER A 441 -31.75 -5.97 7.71
C SER A 441 -30.77 -6.96 7.06
N ASN A 442 -31.32 -7.89 6.28
CA ASN A 442 -30.58 -8.91 5.55
C ASN A 442 -31.07 -8.89 4.09
N ASN A 443 -30.15 -8.77 3.14
CA ASN A 443 -30.47 -8.79 1.72
C ASN A 443 -30.83 -10.18 1.19
#